data_AF-A0A6G0ZPM5-F1
#
_entry.id   AF-A0A6G0ZPM5-F1
#
_cell.length_a   1.000
_cell.length_b   1.000
_cell.length_c   1.000
_cell.angle_alpha   90.00
_cell.angle_beta   90.00
_cell.angle_gamma   90.00
#
_symmetry.space_group_name_H-M   'P 1'
#
loop_
_entity.id
_entity.type
_entity.pdbx_description
1 polymer ?
#
loop_
_entity_poly.entity_id
_entity_poly.type
_entity_poly.pdbx_seq_one_letter_code
_entity_poly.pdbx_strand_id
1 'polypeptide(L)'
;MYLLHVHKLHILESPPIQPLDRKSVGLKCNDSVDDVITLPSGRTIRKLDHAPPMNRRTWEAPPRADKLNGVPGRTLSDKHIVAETMYIMKPIIHLGSMCVFGQKSWKPWLISITIEYLSLQRLKSIENLTPQQRLVLSKRSLNLAMYMVRSPFFENYSEKHIRLFLQWFVNSVPLVGPLMRPFLEYMKQWQETYFYLWSV
;
A
#
# COMPACT_ATOMS: atom_id res chain seq x y z
N MET A 1 -4.82 -5.35 18.86
CA MET A 1 -6.25 -5.68 18.65
C MET A 1 -7.21 -4.81 19.46
N TYR A 2 -6.96 -4.59 20.76
CA TYR A 2 -7.81 -3.73 21.61
C TYR A 2 -8.12 -2.34 21.00
N LEU A 3 -7.09 -1.64 20.51
CA LEU A 3 -7.25 -0.31 19.89
C LEU A 3 -8.15 -0.31 18.65
N LEU A 4 -8.14 -1.39 17.85
CA LEU A 4 -8.98 -1.52 16.66
C LEU A 4 -10.47 -1.62 17.03
N HIS A 5 -10.76 -2.32 18.13
CA HIS A 5 -12.11 -2.51 18.63
C HIS A 5 -12.65 -1.24 19.32
N VAL A 6 -11.81 -0.56 20.10
CA VAL A 6 -12.18 0.67 20.82
C VAL A 6 -12.34 1.86 19.86
N HIS A 7 -11.35 2.09 19.01
CA HIS A 7 -11.34 3.26 18.13
C HIS A 7 -12.01 3.01 16.79
N LYS A 8 -12.48 1.78 16.54
CA LYS A 8 -13.29 1.48 15.36
C LYS A 8 -12.55 1.97 14.09
N LEU A 9 -11.25 1.68 14.04
CA LEU A 9 -10.35 2.26 13.05
C LEU A 9 -10.76 1.78 11.65
N HIS A 10 -10.88 2.74 10.73
CA HIS A 10 -11.09 2.45 9.31
C HIS A 10 -9.81 1.83 8.71
N ILE A 11 -9.91 1.28 7.49
CA ILE A 11 -8.77 0.81 6.67
C ILE A 11 -7.57 1.74 6.90
N LEU A 12 -6.43 1.20 7.33
CA LEU A 12 -5.21 1.98 7.56
C LEU A 12 -4.84 2.74 6.29
N GLU A 13 -5.10 4.05 6.30
CA GLU A 13 -4.77 4.94 5.20
C GLU A 13 -3.25 5.15 5.17
N SER A 14 -2.70 5.22 3.96
CA SER A 14 -1.30 5.55 3.73
C SER A 14 -1.27 6.75 2.80
N PRO A 15 -0.96 7.96 3.29
CA PRO A 15 -0.47 8.29 4.63
C PRO A 15 -1.53 8.18 5.76
N PRO A 16 -1.12 7.93 7.02
CA PRO A 16 -2.05 7.82 8.17
C PRO A 16 -2.75 9.13 8.52
N ILE A 17 -2.19 10.25 8.06
CA ILE A 17 -2.79 11.59 8.17
C ILE A 17 -2.98 12.07 6.73
N GLN A 18 -4.24 12.25 6.33
CA GLN A 18 -4.51 12.80 5.00
C GLN A 18 -3.97 14.24 4.93
N PRO A 19 -3.22 14.59 3.88
CA PRO A 19 -2.82 15.97 3.68
C PRO A 19 -4.06 16.82 3.52
N LEU A 20 -4.09 17.96 4.23
CA LEU A 20 -5.16 18.93 4.10
C LEU A 20 -5.22 19.45 2.66
N ASP A 21 -6.34 19.25 1.97
CA ASP A 21 -6.56 19.86 0.67
C ASP A 21 -6.79 21.37 0.83
N ARG A 22 -5.72 22.14 0.69
CA ARG A 22 -5.73 23.59 0.87
C ARG A 22 -6.68 24.31 -0.10
N LYS A 23 -6.96 23.73 -1.28
CA LYS A 23 -7.90 24.32 -2.25
C LYS A 23 -9.34 24.25 -1.75
N SER A 24 -9.71 23.16 -1.09
CA SER A 24 -11.03 22.99 -0.49
C SER A 24 -11.27 23.91 0.72
N VAL A 25 -10.22 24.20 1.49
CA VAL A 25 -10.28 25.03 2.70
C VAL A 25 -10.37 26.52 2.36
N GLY A 26 -9.67 26.97 1.31
CA GLY A 26 -9.64 28.37 0.90
C GLY A 26 -10.95 28.92 0.33
N LEU A 27 -11.90 28.06 -0.05
CA LEU A 27 -13.19 28.46 -0.63
C LEU A 27 -14.19 29.03 0.40
N LYS A 28 -13.93 28.85 1.71
CA LYS A 28 -14.84 29.33 2.76
C LYS A 28 -14.49 30.73 3.27
N CYS A 29 -13.34 31.28 2.90
CA CYS A 29 -12.89 32.59 3.34
C CYS A 29 -12.92 33.53 2.13
N ASN A 30 -13.79 34.54 2.14
CA ASN A 30 -13.66 35.73 1.28
C ASN A 30 -12.44 36.54 1.77
N ASP A 31 -11.25 35.94 1.69
CA ASP A 31 -10.00 36.65 1.97
C ASP A 31 -9.79 37.65 0.82
N SER A 32 -9.67 38.93 1.18
CA SER A 32 -9.27 40.00 0.26
C SER A 32 -7.98 39.62 -0.46
N VAL A 33 -7.87 39.97 -1.75
CA VAL A 33 -6.69 39.68 -2.58
C VAL A 33 -5.39 40.20 -1.95
N ASP A 34 -5.48 41.23 -1.09
CA ASP A 34 -4.37 41.83 -0.37
C ASP A 34 -3.77 40.95 0.74
N ASP A 35 -4.47 39.92 1.21
CA ASP A 35 -4.06 39.07 2.33
C ASP A 35 -3.08 37.96 1.92
N VAL A 36 -2.91 37.72 0.62
CA VAL A 36 -2.25 36.53 0.08
C VAL A 36 -1.10 36.93 -0.86
N ILE A 37 0.02 36.22 -0.75
CA ILE A 37 1.17 36.31 -1.66
C ILE A 37 1.25 35.01 -2.48
N THR A 38 1.42 35.14 -3.79
CA THR A 38 1.72 34.04 -4.71
C THR A 38 3.23 33.92 -4.91
N LEU A 39 3.77 32.72 -4.70
CA LEU A 39 5.16 32.42 -5.02
C LEU A 39 5.32 32.15 -6.52
N PRO A 40 6.55 32.26 -7.08
CA PRO A 40 6.85 31.85 -8.45
C PRO A 40 6.47 30.40 -8.78
N SER A 41 6.37 29.54 -7.76
CA SER A 41 5.88 28.15 -7.88
C SER A 41 4.36 28.02 -8.04
N GLY A 42 3.62 29.13 -8.09
CA GLY A 42 2.16 29.17 -8.13
C GLY A 42 1.50 28.89 -6.77
N ARG A 43 2.28 28.79 -5.68
CA ARG A 43 1.76 28.53 -4.33
C ARG A 43 1.30 29.82 -3.67
N THR A 44 0.06 29.86 -3.18
CA THR A 44 -0.49 30.97 -2.39
C THR A 44 -0.20 30.79 -0.89
N ILE A 45 0.25 31.85 -0.21
CA ILE A 45 0.52 31.88 1.24
C ILE A 45 -0.06 33.18 1.82
N ARG A 46 -0.64 33.10 3.03
CA ARG A 46 -1.16 34.28 3.75
C ARG A 46 0.00 35.16 4.26
N LYS A 47 -0.13 36.48 4.14
CA LYS A 47 0.82 37.47 4.69
C LYS A 47 0.88 37.38 6.21
N LEU A 48 2.07 37.64 6.78
CA LEU A 48 2.28 37.58 8.23
C LEU A 48 1.49 38.69 8.96
N ASP A 49 1.35 39.86 8.32
CA ASP A 49 0.61 41.02 8.86
C ASP A 49 -0.89 40.74 9.05
N HIS A 50 -1.43 39.77 8.31
CA HIS A 50 -2.83 39.33 8.38
C HIS A 50 -3.02 38.08 9.25
N ALA A 51 -2.00 37.67 10.00
CA ALA A 51 -2.16 36.61 10.99
C ALA A 51 -3.01 37.12 12.17
N PRO A 52 -3.99 36.35 12.67
CA PRO A 52 -4.74 36.75 13.86
C PRO A 52 -3.78 36.97 15.04
N PRO A 53 -4.04 37.99 15.89
CA PRO A 53 -3.21 38.27 17.06
C PRO A 53 -3.16 37.05 17.99
N MET A 54 -2.09 36.94 18.80
CA MET A 54 -1.79 35.73 19.58
C MET A 54 -2.98 35.23 20.42
N ASN A 55 -3.79 36.15 20.96
CA ASN A 55 -4.97 35.85 21.76
C ASN A 55 -6.18 35.32 20.95
N ARG A 56 -6.19 35.49 19.63
CA ARG A 56 -7.22 34.99 18.70
C ARG A 56 -6.73 33.79 17.88
N ARG A 57 -5.51 33.32 18.14
CA ARG A 57 -4.96 32.14 17.46
C ARG A 57 -5.48 30.88 18.13
N THR A 58 -6.30 30.13 17.42
CA THR A 58 -6.65 28.77 17.82
C THR A 58 -5.51 27.85 17.42
N TRP A 59 -4.87 27.18 18.39
CA TRP A 59 -3.85 26.16 18.16
C TRP A 59 -4.44 24.76 17.93
N GLU A 60 -5.73 24.71 17.61
CA GLU A 60 -6.40 23.47 17.27
C GLU A 60 -5.90 22.97 15.91
N ALA A 61 -5.69 21.66 15.84
CA ALA A 61 -5.40 21.03 14.57
C ALA A 61 -6.56 21.30 13.59
N PRO A 62 -6.28 21.59 12.31
CA PRO A 62 -7.33 21.76 11.32
C PRO A 62 -8.24 20.52 11.32
N PRO A 63 -9.56 20.69 11.15
CA PRO A 63 -10.48 19.57 11.15
C PRO A 63 -10.03 18.56 10.09
N ARG A 64 -9.96 17.29 10.46
CA ARG A 64 -9.60 16.22 9.52
C ARG A 64 -10.53 16.29 8.31
N ALA A 65 -9.97 15.96 7.14
CA ALA A 65 -10.67 16.02 5.85
C ALA A 65 -11.95 15.15 5.82
N ASP A 66 -12.01 14.10 6.64
CA ASP A 66 -13.18 13.24 6.85
C ASP A 66 -14.40 14.03 7.36
N LYS A 67 -14.20 14.97 8.30
CA LYS A 67 -15.24 15.86 8.83
C LYS A 67 -15.65 16.96 7.85
N LEU A 68 -14.72 17.44 7.02
CA LEU A 68 -14.97 18.52 6.06
C LEU A 68 -15.81 18.06 4.87
N ASN A 69 -15.63 16.82 4.42
CA ASN A 69 -16.29 16.30 3.22
C ASN A 69 -17.70 15.75 3.48
N GLY A 70 -18.28 15.98 4.67
CA GLY A 70 -19.62 15.51 5.01
C GLY A 70 -19.78 13.99 4.86
N VAL A 71 -18.68 13.24 4.89
CA VAL A 71 -18.70 11.79 4.79
C VAL A 71 -19.32 11.32 6.11
N PRO A 72 -20.58 10.83 6.13
CA PRO A 72 -21.20 10.39 7.36
C PRO A 72 -20.28 9.33 7.96
N GLY A 73 -20.02 9.43 9.26
CA GLY A 73 -19.17 8.50 10.00
C GLY A 73 -19.60 7.08 9.64
N ARG A 74 -18.85 6.46 8.72
CA ARG A 74 -19.33 5.27 8.03
C ARG A 74 -19.43 4.16 9.06
N THR A 75 -20.62 3.58 9.18
CA THR A 75 -20.86 2.45 10.06
C THR A 75 -19.87 1.35 9.68
N LEU A 76 -18.94 1.08 10.59
CA LEU A 76 -17.94 0.05 10.36
C LEU A 76 -18.64 -1.29 10.36
N SER A 77 -18.78 -1.86 9.17
CA SER A 77 -19.22 -3.25 9.06
C SER A 77 -18.18 -4.11 9.76
N ASP A 78 -18.62 -5.03 10.63
CA ASP A 78 -17.77 -5.99 11.36
C ASP A 78 -16.81 -6.73 10.41
N LYS A 79 -17.19 -6.88 9.14
CA LYS A 79 -16.36 -7.43 8.07
C LYS A 79 -15.03 -6.68 7.89
N HIS A 80 -15.00 -5.37 8.06
CA HIS A 80 -13.77 -4.57 8.00
C HIS A 80 -12.85 -4.87 9.17
N ILE A 81 -13.41 -4.97 10.38
CA ILE A 81 -12.63 -5.26 11.59
C ILE A 81 -11.99 -6.64 11.45
N VAL A 82 -12.74 -7.64 10.97
CA VAL A 82 -12.20 -8.98 10.74
C VAL A 82 -11.11 -8.98 9.65
N ALA A 83 -11.27 -8.24 8.56
CA ALA A 83 -10.26 -8.16 7.51
C ALA A 83 -8.96 -7.47 7.98
N GLU A 84 -9.08 -6.37 8.71
CA GLU A 84 -7.93 -5.62 9.25
C GLU A 84 -7.23 -6.37 10.39
N THR A 85 -7.98 -7.08 11.23
CA THR A 85 -7.38 -7.96 12.25
C THR A 85 -6.58 -9.09 11.61
N MET A 86 -7.11 -9.75 10.56
CA MET A 86 -6.34 -10.76 9.81
C MET A 86 -5.05 -10.18 9.22
N TYR A 87 -5.10 -8.96 8.67
CA TYR A 87 -3.93 -8.29 8.11
C TYR A 87 -2.87 -7.99 9.17
N ILE A 88 -3.26 -7.50 10.34
CA ILE A 88 -2.34 -7.22 11.46
C ILE A 88 -1.76 -8.51 12.07
N MET A 89 -2.51 -9.61 12.05
CA MET A 89 -2.02 -10.92 12.52
C MET A 89 -1.00 -11.56 11.57
N LYS A 90 -0.93 -11.14 10.30
CA LYS A 90 -0.03 -11.70 9.28
C LYS A 90 1.41 -11.93 9.76
N PRO A 91 2.15 -10.95 10.32
CA PRO A 91 3.53 -11.16 10.77
C PRO A 91 3.61 -12.22 11.87
N ILE A 92 2.64 -12.27 12.78
CA ILE A 92 2.61 -13.25 13.88
C ILE A 92 2.40 -14.66 13.31
N ILE A 93 1.47 -14.81 12.36
CA ILE A 93 1.19 -16.10 11.72
C ILE A 93 2.38 -16.53 10.84
N HIS A 94 3.02 -15.59 10.15
CA HIS A 94 4.23 -15.86 9.38
C HIS A 94 5.39 -16.32 10.28
N LEU A 95 5.63 -15.64 11.40
CA LEU A 95 6.63 -16.08 12.38
C LEU A 95 6.30 -17.46 12.96
N GLY A 96 5.05 -17.68 13.39
CA GLY A 96 4.62 -18.97 13.93
C GLY A 96 4.81 -20.11 12.93
N SER A 97 4.45 -19.90 11.66
CA SER A 97 4.70 -20.88 10.61
C SER A 97 6.19 -21.08 10.32
N MET A 98 7.02 -20.03 10.42
CA MET A 98 8.48 -20.14 10.32
C MET A 98 9.08 -20.97 11.46
N CYS A 99 8.52 -20.89 12.68
CA CYS A 99 8.93 -21.71 13.81
C CYS A 99 8.57 -23.20 13.62
N VAL A 100 7.41 -23.50 13.02
CA VAL A 100 6.95 -24.89 12.83
C VAL A 100 7.59 -25.56 11.61
N PHE A 101 7.68 -24.86 10.48
CA PHE A 101 8.15 -25.43 9.22
C PHE A 101 9.62 -25.12 8.91
N GLY A 102 10.26 -24.28 9.72
CA GLY A 102 11.64 -23.85 9.54
C GLY A 102 11.80 -22.66 8.59
N GLN A 103 12.92 -21.95 8.73
CA GLN A 103 13.21 -20.71 7.99
C GLN A 103 13.45 -20.91 6.49
N LYS A 104 13.89 -22.11 6.09
CA LYS A 104 14.21 -22.46 4.69
C LYS A 104 13.02 -23.05 3.92
N SER A 105 11.85 -23.18 4.57
CA SER A 105 10.68 -23.76 3.93
C SER A 105 9.86 -22.72 3.17
N TRP A 106 9.25 -23.13 2.06
CA TRP A 106 8.34 -22.30 1.26
C TRP A 106 6.90 -22.28 1.83
N LYS A 107 6.60 -23.14 2.81
CA LYS A 107 5.26 -23.26 3.41
C LYS A 107 4.82 -22.01 4.20
N PRO A 108 5.66 -21.41 5.09
CA PRO A 108 5.33 -20.16 5.81
C PRO A 108 4.99 -19.01 4.87
N TRP A 109 5.63 -19.00 3.70
CA TRP A 109 5.38 -18.01 2.67
C TRP A 109 4.00 -18.18 2.03
N LEU A 110 3.62 -19.40 1.66
CA LEU A 110 2.28 -19.68 1.12
C LEU A 110 1.18 -19.30 2.11
N ILE A 111 1.37 -19.63 3.39
CA ILE A 111 0.43 -19.28 4.45
C ILE A 111 0.26 -17.75 4.55
N SER A 112 1.37 -16.99 4.48
CA SER A 112 1.32 -15.52 4.48
C SER A 112 0.55 -14.96 3.29
N ILE A 113 0.73 -15.55 2.09
CA ILE A 113 0.00 -15.17 0.88
C ILE A 113 -1.49 -15.47 0.99
N THR A 114 -1.86 -16.67 1.46
CA THR A 114 -3.28 -17.05 1.55
C THR A 114 -4.01 -16.15 2.52
N ILE A 115 -3.39 -15.77 3.64
CA ILE A 115 -3.97 -14.82 4.60
C ILE A 115 -4.17 -13.43 3.97
N GLU A 116 -3.17 -12.92 3.25
CA GLU A 116 -3.27 -11.63 2.55
C GLU A 116 -4.37 -11.66 1.49
N TYR A 117 -4.44 -12.74 0.70
CA TYR A 117 -5.44 -12.92 -0.34
C TYR A 117 -6.85 -12.97 0.25
N LEU A 118 -7.07 -13.74 1.31
CA LEU A 118 -8.36 -13.84 2.00
C LEU A 118 -8.79 -12.50 2.60
N SER A 119 -7.86 -11.77 3.23
CA SER A 119 -8.11 -10.43 3.75
C SER A 119 -8.53 -9.46 2.62
N LEU A 120 -7.80 -9.47 1.50
CA LEU A 120 -8.10 -8.62 0.35
C LEU A 120 -9.42 -8.98 -0.33
N GLN A 121 -9.73 -10.26 -0.48
CA GLN A 121 -10.99 -10.71 -1.08
C GLN A 121 -12.18 -10.26 -0.22
N ARG A 122 -12.07 -10.39 1.11
CA ARG A 122 -13.11 -9.90 2.04
C ARG A 122 -13.27 -8.39 1.97
N LEU A 123 -12.18 -7.64 1.81
CA LEU A 123 -12.22 -6.18 1.72
C LEU A 123 -12.74 -5.68 0.35
N LYS A 124 -12.48 -6.40 -0.74
CA LYS A 124 -13.00 -6.10 -2.09
C LYS A 124 -14.51 -6.37 -2.23
N SER A 125 -15.05 -7.32 -1.48
CA SER A 125 -16.49 -7.67 -1.50
C SER A 125 -17.42 -6.59 -0.93
N ILE A 126 -16.88 -5.45 -0.51
CA ILE A 126 -17.63 -4.38 0.16
C ILE A 126 -17.97 -3.30 -0.86
N GLU A 127 -19.26 -3.00 -1.03
CA GLU A 127 -19.76 -2.18 -2.15
C GLU A 127 -19.51 -0.66 -2.01
N ASN A 128 -19.03 -0.17 -0.86
CA ASN A 128 -18.93 1.27 -0.56
C ASN A 128 -17.49 1.77 -0.30
N LEU A 129 -16.55 1.45 -1.19
CA LEU A 129 -15.14 1.86 -1.05
C LEU A 129 -14.88 3.28 -1.59
N THR A 130 -14.20 4.12 -0.81
CA THR A 130 -13.73 5.44 -1.28
C THR A 130 -12.64 5.29 -2.35
N PRO A 131 -12.43 6.32 -3.20
CA PRO A 131 -11.30 6.32 -4.15
C PRO A 131 -9.95 6.11 -3.44
N GLN A 132 -9.76 6.67 -2.25
CA GLN A 132 -8.54 6.50 -1.46
C GLN A 132 -8.37 5.05 -0.96
N GLN A 133 -9.45 4.42 -0.49
CA GLN A 133 -9.43 3.02 -0.07
C GLN A 133 -9.14 2.07 -1.24
N ARG A 134 -9.70 2.37 -2.43
CA ARG A 134 -9.39 1.62 -3.66
C ARG A 134 -7.90 1.73 -4.01
N LEU A 135 -7.29 2.90 -3.84
CA LEU A 135 -5.86 3.08 -4.06
C LEU A 135 -5.03 2.27 -3.05
N VAL A 136 -5.40 2.28 -1.77
CA VAL A 136 -4.76 1.45 -0.73
C VAL A 136 -4.88 -0.04 -1.08
N LEU A 137 -6.06 -0.50 -1.48
CA LEU A 137 -6.30 -1.88 -1.93
C LEU A 137 -5.47 -2.25 -3.16
N SER A 138 -5.39 -1.36 -4.14
CA SER A 138 -4.54 -1.56 -5.34
C SER A 138 -3.08 -1.71 -4.93
N LYS A 139 -2.58 -0.85 -4.04
CA LYS A 139 -1.21 -0.94 -3.52
C LYS A 139 -0.98 -2.24 -2.74
N ARG A 140 -1.92 -2.67 -1.89
CA ARG A 140 -1.83 -3.96 -1.18
C ARG A 140 -1.84 -5.14 -2.16
N SER A 141 -2.67 -5.09 -3.21
CA SER A 141 -2.70 -6.11 -4.28
C SER A 141 -1.40 -6.14 -5.08
N LEU A 142 -0.81 -4.99 -5.38
CA LEU A 142 0.47 -4.89 -6.06
C LEU A 142 1.60 -5.41 -5.17
N ASN A 143 1.59 -5.10 -3.87
CA ASN A 143 2.56 -5.63 -2.92
C ASN A 143 2.43 -7.16 -2.82
N LEU A 144 1.22 -7.71 -2.78
CA LEU A 144 1.00 -9.16 -2.83
C LEU A 144 1.56 -9.77 -4.13
N ALA A 145 1.34 -9.13 -5.28
CA ALA A 145 1.91 -9.57 -6.56
C ALA A 145 3.45 -9.50 -6.54
N MET A 146 4.03 -8.43 -6.01
CA MET A 146 5.49 -8.32 -5.81
C MET A 146 6.01 -9.41 -4.86
N TYR A 147 5.27 -9.73 -3.80
CA TYR A 147 5.61 -10.78 -2.85
C TYR A 147 5.55 -12.18 -3.49
N MET A 148 4.71 -12.39 -4.52
CA MET A 148 4.70 -13.60 -5.35
C MET A 148 5.99 -13.75 -6.15
N VAL A 149 6.39 -12.68 -6.85
CA VAL A 149 7.57 -12.66 -7.73
C VAL A 149 8.87 -12.83 -6.95
N ARG A 150 8.93 -12.30 -5.72
CA ARG A 150 10.15 -12.15 -4.93
C ARG A 150 10.50 -13.34 -4.02
N SER A 151 9.71 -14.40 -4.01
CA SER A 151 9.80 -15.40 -2.95
C SER A 151 10.78 -16.54 -3.21
N PRO A 152 11.35 -17.19 -2.16
CA PRO A 152 12.02 -18.50 -2.25
C PRO A 152 11.16 -19.63 -2.86
N PHE A 153 9.85 -19.43 -3.02
CA PHE A 153 9.01 -20.29 -3.87
C PHE A 153 9.46 -20.27 -5.35
N PHE A 154 9.93 -19.12 -5.82
CA PHE A 154 10.54 -18.98 -7.14
C PHE A 154 11.74 -19.90 -7.22
N GLU A 155 12.72 -19.79 -6.31
CA GLU A 155 13.98 -20.52 -6.38
C GLU A 155 13.83 -22.05 -6.38
N ASN A 156 12.95 -22.63 -5.55
CA ASN A 156 12.90 -24.09 -5.41
C ASN A 156 11.96 -24.81 -6.38
N TYR A 157 10.78 -24.24 -6.64
CA TYR A 157 9.73 -24.92 -7.41
C TYR A 157 9.46 -24.21 -8.75
N SER A 158 9.35 -22.89 -8.73
CA SER A 158 8.99 -22.14 -9.94
C SER A 158 10.16 -21.97 -10.91
N GLU A 159 11.41 -21.91 -10.44
CA GLU A 159 12.59 -21.56 -11.24
C GLU A 159 12.82 -22.60 -12.34
N LYS A 160 12.65 -23.89 -11.99
CA LYS A 160 12.76 -24.99 -12.96
C LYS A 160 11.64 -24.93 -13.99
N HIS A 161 10.40 -24.74 -13.55
CA HIS A 161 9.24 -24.69 -14.43
C HIS A 161 9.27 -23.46 -15.35
N ILE A 162 9.66 -22.30 -14.83
CA ILE A 162 9.81 -21.06 -15.58
C ILE A 162 10.96 -21.16 -16.56
N ARG A 163 12.11 -21.75 -16.18
CA ARG A 163 13.20 -21.99 -17.13
C ARG A 163 12.78 -22.94 -18.24
N LEU A 164 12.07 -24.02 -17.92
CA LEU A 164 11.56 -24.97 -18.93
C LEU A 164 10.55 -24.30 -19.87
N PHE A 165 9.61 -23.53 -19.33
CA PHE A 165 8.64 -22.78 -20.12
C PHE A 165 9.32 -21.72 -20.99
N LEU A 166 10.30 -20.99 -20.45
CA LEU A 166 10.99 -19.94 -21.16
C LEU A 166 11.91 -20.52 -22.25
N GLN A 167 12.60 -21.63 -21.99
CA GLN A 167 13.33 -22.39 -23.02
C GLN A 167 12.38 -22.90 -24.10
N TRP A 168 11.21 -23.42 -23.72
CA TRP A 168 10.18 -23.83 -24.68
C TRP A 168 9.68 -22.65 -25.54
N PHE A 169 9.43 -21.48 -24.94
CA PHE A 169 8.98 -20.27 -25.62
C PHE A 169 10.04 -19.71 -26.58
N VAL A 170 11.30 -19.68 -26.13
CA VAL A 170 12.48 -19.28 -26.91
C VAL A 170 12.66 -20.20 -28.13
N ASN A 171 12.37 -21.49 -27.98
CA ASN A 171 12.47 -22.47 -29.07
C ASN A 171 11.24 -22.52 -29.97
N SER A 172 10.08 -22.04 -29.49
CA SER A 172 8.82 -22.03 -30.25
C SER A 172 8.73 -20.84 -31.21
N VAL A 173 9.44 -19.74 -30.95
CA VAL A 173 9.46 -18.56 -31.82
C VAL A 173 10.86 -18.34 -32.39
N PRO A 174 11.13 -18.73 -33.66
CA PRO A 174 12.47 -18.70 -34.26
C PRO A 174 13.10 -17.30 -34.35
N LEU A 175 12.29 -16.23 -34.29
CA LEU A 175 12.76 -14.83 -34.31
C LEU A 175 13.14 -14.28 -32.93
N VAL A 176 12.54 -14.82 -31.86
CA VAL A 176 12.72 -14.33 -30.48
C VAL A 176 13.89 -15.01 -29.78
N GLY A 177 14.25 -16.22 -30.26
CA GLY A 177 15.34 -17.04 -29.73
C GLY A 177 16.68 -16.31 -29.52
N PRO A 178 17.21 -15.59 -30.52
CA PRO A 178 18.51 -14.90 -30.41
C PRO A 178 18.51 -13.76 -29.39
N LEU A 179 17.39 -13.04 -29.23
CA LEU A 179 17.26 -11.91 -28.31
C LEU A 179 17.04 -12.36 -26.86
N MET A 180 16.32 -13.46 -26.66
CA MET A 180 15.96 -13.93 -25.32
C MET A 180 17.02 -14.81 -24.66
N ARG A 181 17.97 -15.37 -25.41
CA ARG A 181 19.08 -16.17 -24.84
C ARG A 181 19.99 -15.36 -23.90
N PRO A 182 20.50 -14.17 -24.29
CA PRO A 182 21.22 -13.31 -23.36
C PRO A 182 20.36 -12.89 -22.17
N PHE A 183 19.08 -12.60 -22.39
CA PHE A 183 18.16 -12.21 -21.32
C PHE A 183 17.98 -13.31 -20.26
N LEU A 184 17.91 -14.58 -20.68
CA LEU A 184 17.85 -15.74 -19.79
C LEU A 184 19.11 -15.89 -18.91
N GLU A 185 20.29 -15.66 -19.49
CA GLU A 185 21.57 -15.69 -18.76
C GLU A 185 21.67 -14.54 -17.77
N TYR A 186 21.33 -13.32 -18.20
CA TYR A 186 21.31 -12.16 -17.32
C TYR A 186 20.29 -12.31 -16.20
N MET A 187 19.08 -12.82 -16.47
CA MET A 187 18.05 -13.00 -15.44
C MET A 187 18.55 -13.81 -14.24
N LYS A 188 19.35 -14.86 -14.48
CA LYS A 188 19.98 -15.66 -13.40
C LYS A 188 20.93 -14.81 -12.54
N GLN A 189 21.73 -13.96 -13.17
CA GLN A 189 22.70 -13.11 -12.48
C GLN A 189 22.02 -11.95 -11.72
N TRP A 190 20.92 -11.42 -12.27
CA TRP A 190 20.07 -10.45 -11.57
C TRP A 190 19.38 -11.09 -10.36
N GLN A 191 18.91 -12.32 -10.49
CA GLN A 191 18.31 -13.08 -9.40
C GLN A 191 19.30 -13.24 -8.23
N GLU A 192 20.54 -13.65 -8.51
CA GLU A 192 21.59 -13.80 -7.49
C GLU A 192 21.95 -12.46 -6.82
N THR A 193 22.09 -11.38 -7.60
CA THR A 193 22.49 -10.06 -7.09
C THR A 193 21.38 -9.38 -6.29
N TYR A 194 20.14 -9.40 -6.79
CA TYR A 194 19.02 -8.71 -6.15
C TYR A 194 18.45 -9.48 -4.96
N PHE A 195 18.47 -10.82 -4.95
CA PHE A 195 18.05 -11.55 -3.75
C PHE A 195 19.06 -11.42 -2.61
N TYR A 196 20.35 -11.36 -2.91
CA TYR A 196 21.38 -11.15 -1.89
C TYR A 196 21.21 -9.81 -1.17
N LEU A 197 21.08 -8.70 -1.92
CA LEU A 197 20.98 -7.34 -1.38
C LEU A 197 19.76 -7.09 -0.48
N TRP A 198 18.75 -7.96 -0.59
CA TRP A 198 17.46 -7.79 0.06
C TRP A 198 17.17 -8.87 1.13
N SER A 199 18.13 -9.77 1.35
CA SER A 199 18.16 -10.74 2.45
C SER A 199 18.97 -10.28 3.67
N VAL A 200 19.74 -9.19 3.50
CA VAL A 200 20.43 -8.44 4.56
C VAL A 200 19.49 -7.36 5.10
#